data_AF-A0A7Y2EZW1-F1
#
_entry.id   AF-A0A7Y2EZW1-F1
#
_cell.length_a   1.000
_cell.length_b   1.000
_cell.length_c   1.000
_cell.angle_alpha   90.00
_cell.angle_beta   90.00
_cell.angle_gamma   90.00
#
_symmetry.space_group_name_H-M   'P 1'
#
loop_
_entity.id
_entity.type
_entity.pdbx_description
1 polymer ?
#
loop_
_entity_poly.entity_id
_entity_poly.type
_entity_poly.pdbx_seq_one_letter_code
_entity_poly.pdbx_strand_id
1 'polypeptide(L)'
;PGGTFNAGSVFKNPPGDAAGRIIDSLGLKGTSVGGARVSPRHANFIEADDDATPEDVHALMSHVRDEVARHTGIELTPEIRFVGFA
;
A
#
# COMPACT_ATOMS: atom_id res chain seq x y z
N PRO A 1 -20.00 -4.11 -13.91
CA PRO A 1 -19.33 -4.69 -12.72
C PRO A 1 -18.45 -3.62 -12.07
N GLY A 2 -19.05 -2.80 -11.20
CA GLY A 2 -18.32 -1.86 -10.37
C GLY A 2 -17.61 -2.65 -9.27
N GLY A 3 -16.43 -2.29 -8.83
CA GLY A 3 -15.61 -1.11 -9.07
C GLY A 3 -14.56 -1.21 -7.98
N THR A 4 -13.30 -1.33 -8.36
CA THR A 4 -12.15 -1.60 -7.49
C THR A 4 -12.29 -0.86 -6.16
N PHE A 5 -12.42 -1.60 -5.05
CA PHE A 5 -12.53 -1.04 -3.71
C PHE A 5 -11.20 -0.33 -3.38
N ASN A 6 -11.17 0.99 -3.50
CA ASN A 6 -10.01 1.80 -3.20
C ASN A 6 -10.19 2.46 -1.82
N ALA A 7 -9.54 1.87 -0.81
CA ALA A 7 -9.52 2.38 0.57
C ALA A 7 -8.56 3.58 0.73
N GLY A 8 -8.71 4.63 -0.08
CA GLY A 8 -7.93 5.87 0.04
C GLY A 8 -6.40 5.69 0.10
N SER A 9 -5.72 6.66 0.71
CA SER A 9 -4.27 6.59 0.98
C SER A 9 -3.96 5.53 2.02
N VAL A 10 -3.04 4.63 1.71
CA VAL A 10 -2.66 3.51 2.57
C VAL A 10 -1.76 3.95 3.72
N PHE A 11 -0.84 4.85 3.43
CA PHE A 11 0.14 5.38 4.39
C PHE A 11 -0.01 6.89 4.55
N LYS A 12 0.26 7.36 5.77
CA LYS A 12 0.39 8.79 6.07
C LYS A 12 1.65 9.34 5.39
N ASN A 13 1.57 10.60 4.99
CA ASN A 13 2.75 11.30 4.48
C ASN A 13 3.76 11.54 5.61
N PRO A 14 5.03 11.12 5.46
CA PRO A 14 6.08 11.42 6.42
C PRO A 14 6.43 12.93 6.38
N PRO A 15 7.05 13.47 7.45
CA PRO A 15 7.46 14.88 7.46
C PRO A 15 8.40 15.22 6.29
N GLY A 16 8.01 16.20 5.46
CA GLY A 16 8.84 16.69 4.35
C GLY A 16 8.76 15.88 3.05
N ASP A 17 7.93 14.83 2.99
CA ASP A 17 7.74 14.03 1.78
C ASP A 17 6.31 13.46 1.66
N ALA A 18 5.96 12.88 0.51
CA ALA A 18 4.72 12.18 0.28
C ALA A 18 4.97 10.67 0.20
N ALA A 19 4.20 9.87 0.92
CA ALA A 19 4.37 8.41 0.94
C ALA A 19 4.27 7.82 -0.47
N GLY A 20 3.30 8.30 -1.27
CA GLY A 20 3.16 7.91 -2.67
C GLY A 20 4.37 8.24 -3.53
N ARG A 21 5.04 9.39 -3.31
CA ARG A 21 6.25 9.76 -4.05
C ARG A 21 7.41 8.82 -3.71
N ILE A 22 7.58 8.51 -2.43
CA ILE A 22 8.64 7.60 -1.97
C ILE A 22 8.42 6.21 -2.56
N ILE A 23 7.21 5.65 -2.43
CA ILE A 23 6.88 4.31 -2.95
C ILE A 23 7.07 4.25 -4.47
N ASP A 24 6.67 5.29 -5.20
CA ASP A 24 6.87 5.40 -6.65
C ASP A 24 8.36 5.48 -7.03
N SER A 25 9.14 6.24 -6.28
CA SER A 25 10.59 6.39 -6.52
C SER A 25 11.38 5.08 -6.34
N LEU A 26 10.82 4.15 -5.55
CA LEU A 26 11.37 2.81 -5.36
C LEU A 26 10.84 1.80 -6.40
N GLY A 27 9.99 2.24 -7.34
CA GLY A 27 9.45 1.39 -8.39
C GLY A 27 8.44 0.35 -7.90
N LEU A 28 7.82 0.57 -6.74
CA LEU A 28 6.92 -0.41 -6.10
C LEU A 28 5.49 -0.41 -6.69
N LYS A 29 5.19 0.43 -7.68
CA LYS A 29 3.91 0.40 -8.39
C LYS A 29 3.75 -0.93 -9.14
N GLY A 30 2.58 -1.55 -9.01
CA GLY A 30 2.30 -2.86 -9.61
C GLY A 30 2.88 -4.05 -8.84
N THR A 31 3.68 -3.81 -7.78
CA THR A 31 4.09 -4.88 -6.86
C THR A 31 2.86 -5.55 -6.28
N SER A 32 2.86 -6.88 -6.31
CA SER A 32 1.71 -7.71 -5.95
C SER A 32 2.11 -8.76 -4.91
N VAL A 33 1.24 -9.01 -3.95
CA VAL A 33 1.34 -10.08 -2.95
C VAL A 33 -0.04 -10.72 -2.84
N GLY A 34 -0.13 -12.01 -3.19
CA GLY A 34 -1.42 -12.71 -3.29
C GLY A 34 -2.37 -11.97 -4.25
N GLY A 35 -3.63 -11.76 -3.83
CA GLY A 35 -4.62 -10.99 -4.58
C GLY A 35 -4.53 -9.46 -4.43
N ALA A 36 -3.55 -8.93 -3.69
CA ALA A 36 -3.38 -7.50 -3.48
C ALA A 36 -2.21 -6.94 -4.31
N ARG A 37 -2.34 -5.72 -4.84
CA ARG A 37 -1.27 -5.00 -5.56
C ARG A 37 -1.22 -3.51 -5.25
N VAL A 38 -0.05 -2.90 -5.38
CA VAL A 38 0.11 -1.45 -5.38
C VAL A 38 -0.45 -0.89 -6.69
N SER A 39 -1.33 0.10 -6.62
CA SER A 39 -1.95 0.69 -7.80
C SER A 39 -0.90 1.23 -8.78
N PRO A 40 -0.94 0.84 -10.06
CA PRO A 40 -0.07 1.41 -11.08
C PRO A 40 -0.38 2.90 -11.35
N ARG A 41 -1.57 3.36 -10.94
CA ARG A 41 -2.01 4.75 -11.11
C ARG A 41 -1.58 5.62 -9.92
N HIS A 42 -1.61 5.09 -8.71
CA HIS A 42 -1.28 5.85 -7.49
C HIS A 42 -0.54 4.99 -6.46
N ALA A 43 0.76 5.21 -6.27
CA ALA A 43 1.62 4.35 -5.45
C ALA A 43 1.22 4.23 -3.96
N ASN A 44 0.47 5.19 -3.41
CA ASN A 44 -0.07 5.09 -2.05
C ASN A 44 -1.43 4.37 -1.95
N PHE A 45 -1.87 3.68 -2.99
CA PHE A 45 -3.15 2.98 -3.02
C PHE A 45 -2.90 1.50 -3.26
N ILE A 46 -3.66 0.65 -2.58
CA ILE A 46 -3.68 -0.79 -2.81
C ILE A 46 -4.98 -1.12 -3.54
N GLU A 47 -4.85 -1.91 -4.60
CA GLU A 47 -5.93 -2.52 -5.34
C GLU A 47 -5.99 -4.00 -4.94
N ALA A 48 -7.17 -4.48 -4.60
CA ALA A 48 -7.41 -5.87 -4.23
C ALA A 48 -8.32 -6.51 -5.30
N ASP A 49 -7.95 -7.69 -5.76
CA ASP A 49 -8.77 -8.50 -6.67
C ASP A 49 -9.89 -9.21 -5.90
N ASP A 50 -10.85 -9.81 -6.61
CA ASP A 50 -12.08 -10.38 -6.01
C ASP A 50 -11.79 -11.54 -5.02
N ASP A 51 -10.65 -12.20 -5.16
CA ASP A 51 -10.15 -13.29 -4.32
C ASP A 51 -9.10 -12.86 -3.27
N ALA A 52 -8.80 -11.56 -3.20
CA ALA A 52 -7.81 -11.03 -2.27
C ALA A 52 -8.26 -11.20 -0.82
N THR A 53 -7.35 -11.72 0.00
CA THR A 53 -7.57 -11.89 1.43
C THR A 53 -7.08 -10.66 2.22
N PRO A 54 -7.63 -10.39 3.42
CA PRO A 54 -7.07 -9.38 4.32
C PRO A 54 -5.57 -9.61 4.61
N GLU A 55 -5.15 -10.87 4.66
CA GLU A 55 -3.76 -11.28 4.82
C GLU A 55 -2.89 -10.83 3.64
N ASP A 56 -3.38 -10.92 2.39
CA ASP A 56 -2.67 -10.44 1.20
C ASP A 56 -2.44 -8.93 1.27
N VAL A 57 -3.47 -8.17 1.66
CA VAL A 57 -3.37 -6.71 1.84
C VAL A 57 -2.35 -6.39 2.94
N HIS A 58 -2.41 -7.09 4.08
CA HIS A 58 -1.48 -6.88 5.18
C HIS A 58 -0.03 -7.23 4.78
N ALA A 59 0.17 -8.33 4.06
CA ALA A 59 1.46 -8.77 3.59
C ALA A 59 2.05 -7.78 2.57
N LEU A 60 1.23 -7.26 1.64
CA LEU A 60 1.63 -6.21 0.71
C LEU A 60 2.02 -4.92 1.45
N MET A 61 1.21 -4.50 2.42
CA MET A 61 1.50 -3.30 3.21
C MET A 61 2.83 -3.43 3.97
N SER A 62 3.07 -4.58 4.60
CA SER A 62 4.32 -4.86 5.30
C SER A 62 5.50 -4.87 4.33
N HIS A 63 5.37 -5.52 3.18
CA HIS A 63 6.41 -5.53 2.15
C HIS A 63 6.78 -4.11 1.68
N VAL A 64 5.77 -3.27 1.39
CA VAL A 64 6.01 -1.87 0.99
C VAL A 64 6.70 -1.07 2.10
N ARG A 65 6.28 -1.23 3.37
CA ARG A 65 6.92 -0.57 4.51
C ARG A 65 8.38 -0.98 4.64
N ASP A 66 8.66 -2.28 4.58
CA ASP A 66 10.01 -2.82 4.72
C ASP A 66 10.92 -2.33 3.60
N GLU A 67 10.44 -2.32 2.35
CA GLU A 67 11.21 -1.81 1.22
C GLU A 67 11.49 -0.30 1.32
N VAL A 68 10.52 0.48 1.79
CA VAL A 68 10.71 1.91 2.02
C VAL A 68 11.71 2.17 3.14
N ALA A 69 11.56 1.49 4.28
CA ALA A 69 12.49 1.61 5.40
C ALA A 69 13.90 1.19 5.00
N ARG A 70 14.05 0.07 4.26
CA ARG A 70 15.34 -0.46 3.80
C ARG A 70 16.09 0.49 2.88
N HIS A 71 15.39 1.20 1.99
CA HIS A 71 16.03 2.08 1.01
C HIS A 71 16.19 3.52 1.48
N THR A 72 15.29 4.02 2.33
CA THR A 72 15.22 5.45 2.68
C THR A 72 15.47 5.72 4.16
N GLY A 73 15.39 4.70 5.01
CA GLY A 73 15.36 4.85 6.46
C GLY A 73 14.07 5.47 7.01
N ILE A 74 13.06 5.71 6.16
CA ILE A 74 11.77 6.28 6.55
C ILE A 74 10.80 5.16 6.90
N GLU A 75 10.23 5.23 8.11
CA GLU A 75 9.15 4.35 8.53
C GLU A 75 7.80 4.91 8.11
N LEU A 76 7.14 4.26 7.13
CA LEU A 76 5.77 4.63 6.76
C LEU A 76 4.77 4.15 7.82
N THR A 77 3.90 5.06 8.25
CA THR A 77 2.82 4.74 9.20
C THR A 77 1.52 4.48 8.43
N PRO A 78 0.86 3.32 8.61
CA PRO A 78 -0.44 3.06 8.00
C PRO A 78 -1.49 4.12 8.39
N GLU A 79 -2.26 4.59 7.42
CA GLU A 79 -3.40 5.48 7.63
C GLU A 79 -4.74 4.71 7.67
N ILE A 80 -4.79 3.56 7.00
CA ILE A 80 -5.97 2.69 6.99
C ILE A 80 -6.18 2.12 8.40
N ARG A 81 -7.30 2.52 9.03
CA ARG A 81 -7.91 1.69 10.07
C ARG A 81 -8.56 0.51 9.35
N PHE A 82 -8.09 -0.70 9.60
CA PHE A 82 -8.84 -1.90 9.27
C PHE A 82 -10.17 -1.85 10.02
N VAL A 83 -11.26 -1.48 9.33
CA VAL A 83 -12.63 -1.59 9.86
C VAL A 83 -13.14 -2.93 9.36
N GLY A 84 -12.96 -3.99 10.15
CA GLY A 84 -13.32 -5.34 9.70
C GLY A 84 -12.81 -6.51 10.54
N PHE A 85 -11.88 -6.30 11.47
CA PHE A 85 -11.60 -7.30 12.49
C PHE A 85 -12.51 -7.02 13.69
N ALA A 86 -13.61 -7.77 13.77
CA ALA A 86 -14.41 -7.94 14.98
C ALA A 86 -14.02 -9.28 15.62
#